data_AF-A0A2J8W7V6-F1
#
_entry.id   AF-A0A2J8W7V6-F1
#
_cell.length_a   1.000
_cell.length_b   1.000
_cell.length_c   1.000
_cell.angle_alpha   90.00
_cell.angle_beta   90.00
_cell.angle_gamma   90.00
#
_symmetry.space_group_name_H-M   'P 1'
#
loop_
_entity.id
_entity.type
_entity.pdbx_description
1 polymer ?
#
loop_
_entity_poly.entity_id
_entity_poly.type
_entity_poly.pdbx_seq_one_letter_code
_entity_poly.pdbx_strand_id
1 'polypeptide(L)'
;GEVVSAQGYEYDNLYVHFFVELPTTHWSSPAFQQLSGVTQTCATKSLGMDKVAHFSYPFTFEAFFLHEDESSDALPEWPVLYCKVLSLDFWQRYRVEGYGAVMLPATPETMTWPWH
;
A
#
# COMPACT_ATOMS: atom_id res chain seq x y z
N GLY A 1 3.26 7.75 -4.48
CA GLY A 1 2.91 7.53 -3.06
C GLY A 1 4.14 7.14 -2.29
N GLU A 2 4.03 7.03 -0.96
CA GLU A 2 5.13 6.59 -0.11
C GLU A 2 4.60 5.67 0.99
N VAL A 3 5.29 4.54 1.21
CA VAL A 3 5.08 3.73 2.41
C VAL A 3 6.00 4.28 3.49
N VAL A 4 5.44 5.06 4.42
CA VAL A 4 6.22 5.83 5.40
C VAL A 4 6.71 4.94 6.54
N SER A 5 5.79 4.26 7.23
CA SER A 5 6.10 3.48 8.43
C SER A 5 5.03 2.44 8.76
N ALA A 6 5.39 1.47 9.60
CA ALA A 6 4.51 0.53 10.26
C ALA A 6 4.76 0.59 11.77
N GLN A 7 3.71 0.48 12.58
CA GLN A 7 3.78 0.60 14.03
C GLN A 7 2.86 -0.40 14.72
N GLY A 8 3.14 -0.72 15.98
CA GLY A 8 2.25 -1.54 16.82
C GLY A 8 2.33 -3.05 16.59
N TYR A 9 3.29 -3.52 15.79
CA TYR A 9 3.49 -4.96 15.54
C TYR A 9 4.37 -5.61 16.60
N GLU A 10 4.14 -6.91 16.83
CA GLU A 10 4.82 -7.67 17.88
C GLU A 10 6.30 -7.91 17.55
N TYR A 11 6.57 -8.26 16.29
CA TYR A 11 7.89 -8.66 15.80
C TYR A 11 8.66 -7.52 15.13
N ASP A 12 9.98 -7.70 15.07
CA ASP A 12 10.92 -6.77 14.46
C ASP A 12 11.26 -7.17 13.02
N ASN A 13 12.07 -6.36 12.33
CA ASN A 13 12.48 -6.57 10.94
C ASN A 13 11.27 -6.65 10.00
N LEU A 14 10.50 -5.57 10.01
CA LEU A 14 9.28 -5.47 9.22
C LEU A 14 9.60 -5.13 7.77
N TYR A 15 8.76 -5.57 6.85
CA TYR A 15 8.72 -5.13 5.46
C TYR A 15 7.28 -5.22 4.95
N VAL A 16 6.94 -4.40 3.96
CA VAL A 16 5.58 -4.31 3.43
C VAL A 16 5.55 -4.81 2.00
N HIS A 17 4.68 -5.78 1.74
CA HIS A 17 4.23 -6.13 0.40
C HIS A 17 2.99 -5.31 0.10
N PHE A 18 2.97 -4.56 -0.99
CA PHE A 18 1.80 -3.81 -1.41
C PHE A 18 1.44 -4.11 -2.86
N PHE A 19 0.16 -3.98 -3.20
CA PHE A 19 -0.31 -4.00 -4.57
C PHE A 19 -1.54 -3.11 -4.76
N VAL A 20 -1.67 -2.56 -5.96
CA VAL A 20 -2.82 -1.76 -6.40
C VAL A 20 -3.71 -2.65 -7.24
N GLU A 21 -4.94 -2.82 -6.80
CA GLU A 21 -6.00 -3.45 -7.58
C GLU A 21 -6.70 -2.37 -8.41
N LEU A 22 -6.67 -2.53 -9.73
CA LEU A 22 -7.43 -1.71 -10.67
C LEU A 22 -8.73 -2.46 -10.98
N PRO A 23 -9.90 -1.80 -10.88
CA PRO A 23 -11.16 -2.37 -11.33
C PRO A 23 -11.07 -2.80 -12.80
N THR A 24 -11.72 -3.90 -13.16
CA THR A 24 -11.63 -4.44 -14.53
C THR A 24 -12.38 -3.60 -15.57
N THR A 25 -13.26 -2.72 -15.10
CA THR A 25 -14.10 -1.87 -15.95
C THR A 25 -13.54 -0.46 -15.92
N HIS A 26 -13.32 0.14 -17.10
CA HIS A 26 -12.87 1.52 -17.31
C HIS A 26 -11.44 1.88 -16.84
N TRP A 27 -10.77 1.04 -16.03
CA TRP A 27 -9.38 1.27 -15.64
C TRP A 27 -8.39 0.45 -16.49
N SER A 28 -7.24 1.06 -16.76
CA SER A 28 -6.12 0.39 -17.43
C SER A 28 -4.79 0.93 -16.91
N SER A 29 -3.71 0.17 -17.10
CA SER A 29 -2.34 0.61 -16.84
C SER A 29 -1.43 0.18 -17.99
N PRO A 30 -0.28 0.83 -18.19
CA PRO A 30 0.72 0.36 -19.13
C PRO A 30 1.14 -1.08 -18.83
N ALA A 31 1.44 -1.90 -19.84
CA ALA A 31 1.81 -3.30 -19.66
C ALA A 31 3.11 -3.50 -18.84
N PHE A 32 3.99 -2.49 -18.84
CA PHE A 32 5.23 -2.49 -18.05
C PHE A 32 5.04 -1.94 -16.63
N GLN A 33 3.86 -1.42 -16.31
CA GLN A 33 3.59 -0.82 -15.01
C GLN A 33 3.58 -1.90 -13.93
N GLN A 34 4.46 -1.75 -12.95
CA GLN A 34 4.41 -2.59 -11.76
C GLN A 34 3.33 -2.05 -10.82
N LEU A 35 2.26 -2.81 -10.62
CA LEU A 35 1.18 -2.49 -9.68
C LEU A 35 1.43 -3.10 -8.30
N SER A 36 2.58 -3.72 -8.06
CA SER A 36 2.96 -4.29 -6.78
C SER A 36 4.40 -3.96 -6.43
N GLY A 37 4.72 -3.97 -5.15
CA GLY A 37 6.05 -3.66 -4.68
C GLY A 37 6.32 -4.22 -3.30
N VAL A 38 7.60 -4.22 -2.94
CA VAL A 38 8.11 -4.70 -1.67
C VAL A 38 9.09 -3.68 -1.14
N THR A 39 8.88 -3.23 0.09
CA THR A 39 9.82 -2.32 0.77
C THR A 39 11.06 -3.08 1.20
N GLN A 40 12.12 -2.34 1.57
CA GLN A 40 13.20 -2.93 2.34
C GLN A 40 12.73 -3.40 3.72
N THR A 41 13.51 -4.30 4.31
CA THR A 41 13.34 -4.72 5.71
C THR A 41 13.91 -3.68 6.64
N CYS A 42 13.12 -3.25 7.63
CA CYS A 42 13.48 -2.23 8.59
C CYS A 42 13.30 -2.76 10.02
N ALA A 43 14.34 -2.54 10.84
CA ALA A 43 14.22 -2.71 12.27
C ALA A 43 13.37 -1.58 12.88
N THR A 44 12.61 -1.93 13.91
CA THR A 44 11.73 -1.05 14.67
C THR A 44 12.56 -0.22 15.65
N LYS A 45 12.16 1.03 15.82
CA LYS A 45 12.69 1.95 16.83
C LYS A 45 11.59 2.24 17.84
N SER A 46 11.96 2.29 19.11
CA SER A 46 11.03 2.69 20.17
C SER A 46 10.79 4.19 20.10
N LEU A 47 9.54 4.59 19.84
CA LEU A 47 9.07 5.97 19.86
C LEU A 47 8.00 6.08 20.97
N GLY A 48 8.42 6.43 22.18
CA GLY A 48 7.56 6.37 23.36
C GLY A 48 7.24 4.92 23.73
N MET A 49 5.95 4.59 23.80
CA MET A 49 5.47 3.21 24.07
C MET A 49 5.37 2.36 22.79
N ASP A 50 5.46 2.98 21.62
CA ASP A 50 5.25 2.31 20.34
C ASP A 50 6.57 1.87 19.71
N LYS A 51 6.53 0.73 19.02
CA LYS A 51 7.61 0.27 18.14
C LYS A 51 7.26 0.63 16.70
N VAL A 52 8.12 1.40 16.05
CA VAL A 52 7.88 1.94 14.70
C VAL A 52 9.02 1.55 13.75
N ALA A 53 8.68 0.89 12.64
CA ALA A 53 9.58 0.67 11.51
C ALA A 53 9.37 1.77 10.47
N HIS A 54 10.44 2.49 10.10
CA HIS A 54 10.40 3.54 9.08
C HIS A 54 10.96 3.03 7.77
N PHE A 55 10.12 2.94 6.74
CA PHE A 55 10.51 2.47 5.42
C PHE A 55 10.89 3.63 4.50
N SER A 56 10.14 4.74 4.54
CA SER A 56 10.35 5.87 3.62
C SER A 56 10.52 5.41 2.17
N TYR A 57 9.67 4.46 1.74
CA TYR A 57 9.79 3.78 0.46
C TYR A 57 8.88 4.45 -0.58
N PRO A 58 9.44 5.17 -1.56
CA PRO A 58 8.65 5.80 -2.61
C PRO A 58 8.19 4.75 -3.62
N PHE A 59 6.96 4.90 -4.10
CA PHE A 59 6.45 4.11 -5.22
C PHE A 59 5.62 4.98 -6.16
N THR A 60 5.64 4.61 -7.44
CA THR A 60 4.89 5.31 -8.48
C THR A 60 4.21 4.28 -9.36
N PHE A 61 2.96 4.55 -9.71
CA PHE A 61 2.28 3.82 -10.76
C PHE A 61 1.43 4.75 -11.60
N GLU A 62 1.19 4.33 -12.83
CA GLU A 62 0.33 5.02 -13.78
C GLU A 62 -0.90 4.16 -14.08
N ALA A 63 -2.07 4.77 -14.00
CA ALA A 63 -3.33 4.18 -14.39
C ALA A 63 -4.20 5.22 -15.11
N PHE A 64 -5.02 4.75 -16.04
CA PHE A 64 -5.89 5.58 -16.87
C PHE A 64 -7.33 5.14 -16.63
N PHE A 65 -8.19 6.12 -16.38
CA PHE A 65 -9.64 5.95 -16.30
C PHE A 65 -10.27 6.41 -17.62
N LEU A 66 -11.04 5.54 -18.24
CA LEU A 66 -11.77 5.80 -19.47
C LEU A 66 -13.26 6.00 -19.14
N HIS A 67 -13.68 7.26 -19.12
CA HIS A 67 -15.08 7.64 -18.87
C HIS A 67 -15.92 7.32 -20.11
N GLU A 68 -16.70 6.23 -20.07
CA GLU A 68 -17.70 5.89 -21.09
C GLU A 68 -19.10 6.20 -20.57
N ASP A 69 -19.83 7.04 -21.33
CA ASP A 69 -21.23 7.42 -21.21
C ASP A 69 -21.81 7.76 -19.81
N GLU A 70 -22.16 9.05 -19.64
CA GLU A 70 -22.95 9.67 -18.56
C GLU A 70 -24.37 9.08 -18.34
N SER A 71 -24.70 7.95 -18.99
CA SER A 71 -26.04 7.33 -18.92
C SER A 71 -26.19 6.29 -17.80
N SER A 72 -25.09 5.92 -17.15
CA SER A 72 -25.05 5.01 -16.01
C SER A 72 -24.93 5.82 -14.72
N ASP A 73 -25.99 5.86 -13.91
CA ASP A 73 -26.00 6.43 -12.54
C ASP A 73 -25.10 5.64 -11.55
N ALA A 74 -24.38 4.60 -12.00
CA ALA A 74 -23.50 3.83 -11.14
C ALA A 74 -22.20 4.60 -10.84
N LEU A 75 -21.87 4.74 -9.56
CA LEU A 75 -20.58 5.28 -9.12
C LEU A 75 -19.45 4.38 -9.66
N PRO A 76 -18.39 4.96 -10.26
CA PRO A 76 -17.26 4.16 -10.76
C PRO A 76 -16.56 3.45 -9.61
N GLU A 77 -16.25 2.16 -9.79
CA GLU A 77 -15.33 1.46 -8.89
C GLU A 77 -13.95 2.15 -8.96
N TRP A 78 -13.32 2.33 -7.80
CA TRP A 78 -12.07 3.06 -7.68
C TRP A 78 -10.93 2.14 -7.25
N PRO A 79 -9.69 2.37 -7.73
CA PRO A 79 -8.54 1.56 -7.36
C PRO A 79 -8.30 1.47 -5.85
N VAL A 80 -7.86 0.30 -5.40
CA VAL A 80 -7.56 0.03 -3.98
C VAL A 80 -6.11 -0.40 -3.85
N LEU A 81 -5.38 0.24 -2.93
CA LEU A 81 -4.05 -0.15 -2.50
C LEU A 81 -4.18 -1.11 -1.30
N TYR A 82 -3.71 -2.33 -1.48
CA TYR A 82 -3.60 -3.32 -0.43
C TYR A 82 -2.17 -3.39 0.09
N CYS A 83 -2.05 -3.54 1.40
CA CYS A 83 -0.80 -3.66 2.11
C CYS A 83 -0.82 -4.92 2.97
N LYS A 84 0.29 -5.64 2.99
CA LYS A 84 0.54 -6.79 3.84
C LYS A 84 1.85 -6.54 4.57
N VAL A 85 1.78 -6.43 5.90
CA VAL A 85 2.95 -6.26 6.75
C VAL A 85 3.49 -7.63 7.13
N LEU A 86 4.79 -7.80 6.95
CA LEU A 86 5.49 -9.04 7.21
C LEU A 86 6.67 -8.79 8.13
N SER A 87 7.01 -9.77 8.97
CA SER A 87 8.26 -9.79 9.74
C SER A 87 9.18 -10.90 9.24
N LEU A 88 10.49 -10.69 9.40
CA LEU A 88 11.53 -11.64 9.06
C LEU A 88 12.34 -12.00 10.30
N ASP A 89 12.35 -13.27 10.68
CA ASP A 89 13.19 -13.74 11.79
C ASP A 89 14.61 -14.09 11.35
N PHE A 90 15.49 -14.34 12.32
CA PHE A 90 16.89 -14.71 12.09
C PHE A 90 17.05 -15.96 11.20
N TRP A 91 16.04 -16.83 11.18
CA TRP A 91 16.02 -18.06 10.38
C TRP A 91 15.43 -17.86 8.98
N GLN A 92 15.26 -16.60 8.55
CA GLN A 92 14.65 -16.25 7.27
C GLN A 92 13.21 -16.75 7.13
N ARG A 93 12.49 -16.90 8.25
CA ARG A 93 11.07 -17.24 8.22
C ARG A 93 10.24 -15.97 8.15
N TYR A 94 9.40 -15.91 7.13
CA TYR A 94 8.45 -14.83 6.92
C TYR A 94 7.18 -15.09 7.74
N ARG A 95 6.70 -14.07 8.46
CA ARG A 95 5.42 -14.12 9.17
C ARG A 95 4.55 -12.96 8.74
N VAL A 96 3.25 -13.19 8.72
CA VAL A 96 2.27 -12.14 8.43
C VAL A 96 1.91 -11.46 9.75
N GLU A 97 2.13 -10.16 9.80
CA GLU A 97 1.83 -9.33 10.97
C GLU A 97 0.47 -8.64 10.83
N GLY A 98 0.08 -8.27 9.61
CA GLY A 98 -1.19 -7.58 9.37
C GLY A 98 -1.50 -7.34 7.90
N TYR A 99 -2.73 -6.91 7.66
CA TYR A 99 -3.24 -6.51 6.35
C TYR A 99 -3.94 -5.15 6.46
N GLY A 100 -3.85 -4.36 5.40
CA GLY A 100 -4.56 -3.09 5.26
C GLY A 100 -5.00 -2.88 3.82
N ALA A 101 -6.03 -2.07 3.64
CA ALA A 101 -6.52 -1.66 2.32
C ALA A 101 -6.96 -0.20 2.38
N VAL A 102 -6.67 0.55 1.31
CA VAL A 102 -7.11 1.95 1.17
C VAL A 102 -7.52 2.24 -0.26
N MET A 103 -8.68 2.85 -0.43
CA MET A 103 -9.11 3.35 -1.74
C MET A 103 -8.27 4.57 -2.10
N LEU A 104 -7.79 4.64 -3.34
CA LEU A 104 -7.02 5.80 -3.79
C LEU A 104 -7.89 7.06 -3.83
N PRO A 105 -7.34 8.24 -3.53
CA PRO A 105 -8.13 9.46 -3.57
C PRO A 105 -8.51 9.80 -5.02
N ALA A 106 -9.77 10.19 -5.22
CA ALA A 106 -10.27 10.63 -6.53
C ALA A 106 -9.87 12.07 -6.86
N THR A 107 -9.55 12.87 -5.84
CA THR A 107 -9.06 14.24 -5.95
C THR A 107 -7.56 14.29 -5.66
N PRO A 108 -6.79 15.12 -6.39
CA PRO A 108 -5.38 15.31 -6.11
C PRO A 108 -5.19 16.09 -4.81
N GLU A 109 -5.10 15.37 -3.70
CA GLU A 109 -4.78 15.92 -2.38
C GLU A 109 -3.62 15.15 -1.74
N THR A 110 -2.75 15.86 -1.02
CA THR A 110 -1.63 15.25 -0.31
C THR A 110 -2.16 14.53 0.93
N MET A 111 -2.28 13.21 0.83
CA MET A 111 -2.90 12.38 1.86
C MET A 111 -1.86 11.63 2.69
N THR A 112 -1.89 11.81 4.01
CA THR A 112 -1.05 11.07 4.97
C THR A 112 -1.94 10.15 5.81
N TRP A 113 -1.71 8.85 5.75
CA TRP A 113 -2.56 7.86 6.41
C TRP A 113 -1.84 7.13 7.55
N PRO A 114 -2.39 7.16 8.78
CA PRO A 114 -1.89 6.35 9.88
C PRO A 114 -2.38 4.91 9.71
N TRP A 115 -1.45 3.95 9.61
CA TRP A 115 -1.75 2.53 9.68
C TRP A 115 -1.81 2.12 11.16
N HIS A 116 -2.93 1.54 11.59
CA HIS A 116 -3.15 0.97 12.92
C HIS A 116 -3.14 -0.56 12.85
#